data_AF-A0A973A7X1-F1
#
_entry.id   AF-A0A973A7X1-F1
#
_cell.length_a   1.000
_cell.length_b   1.000
_cell.length_c   1.000
_cell.angle_alpha   90.00
_cell.angle_beta   90.00
_cell.angle_gamma   90.00
#
_symmetry.space_group_name_H-M   'P 1'
#
loop_
_entity.id
_entity.type
_entity.pdbx_description
1 polymer ?
#
loop_
_entity_poly.entity_id
_entity_poly.type
_entity_poly.pdbx_seq_one_letter_code
_entity_poly.pdbx_strand_id
1 'polypeptide(L)'
;MQYFTDEFDKDLTSLFECIGSANKSISLITFTRPRHPVHIARWAQHFARLPHKKDFLYCLFFTVLFDQTLHSLGFLANLERDGVLENPKLKGLLASANSHMSPFNLLLASTLWLQESQEEAEFRKYCSFFSSEFERFCEEYLIPSRDMFESMGRGVPDADQMLRSVFFRMNYVPNTLVYSRLLTEFNGQFR
;
A
#
# COMPACT_ATOMS: atom_id res chain seq x y z
N MET A 1 6.00 -12.93 2.09
CA MET A 1 6.82 -12.97 0.85
C MET A 1 6.20 -13.90 -0.18
N GLN A 2 5.97 -15.18 0.12
CA GLN A 2 5.33 -16.11 -0.82
C GLN A 2 3.97 -15.59 -1.33
N TYR A 3 3.17 -14.99 -0.45
CA TYR A 3 1.92 -14.32 -0.83
C TYR A 3 2.11 -13.24 -1.93
N PHE A 4 3.13 -12.38 -1.80
CA PHE A 4 3.43 -11.36 -2.83
C PHE A 4 3.79 -11.99 -4.18
N THR A 5 4.54 -13.09 -4.16
CA THR A 5 4.96 -13.78 -5.37
C THR A 5 3.78 -14.48 -6.05
N ASP A 6 2.98 -15.23 -5.28
CA ASP A 6 2.09 -16.27 -5.81
C ASP A 6 0.62 -15.84 -5.92
N GLU A 7 0.17 -14.92 -5.05
CA GLU A 7 -1.26 -14.64 -4.81
C GLU A 7 -1.64 -13.17 -4.96
N PHE A 8 -0.76 -12.25 -4.54
CA PHE A 8 -1.09 -10.81 -4.46
C PHE A 8 -1.59 -10.23 -5.77
N ASP A 9 -0.97 -10.58 -6.90
CA ASP A 9 -1.39 -10.09 -8.22
C ASP A 9 -2.80 -10.59 -8.61
N LYS A 10 -3.10 -11.86 -8.33
CA LYS A 10 -4.42 -12.45 -8.61
C LYS A 10 -5.48 -11.78 -7.77
N ASP A 11 -5.20 -11.58 -6.48
CA ASP A 11 -6.11 -10.93 -5.55
C ASP A 11 -6.32 -9.45 -5.92
N LEU A 12 -5.26 -8.76 -6.32
CA LEU A 12 -5.31 -7.37 -6.76
C LEU A 12 -6.10 -7.22 -8.05
N THR A 13 -5.82 -8.06 -9.06
CA THR A 13 -6.54 -8.09 -10.34
C THR A 13 -8.02 -8.43 -10.15
N SER A 14 -8.33 -9.45 -9.36
CA SER A 14 -9.72 -9.83 -9.05
C SER A 14 -10.49 -8.71 -8.36
N LEU A 15 -9.83 -7.99 -7.46
CA LEU A 15 -10.39 -6.84 -6.77
C LEU A 15 -10.65 -5.67 -7.74
N PHE A 16 -9.78 -5.45 -8.73
CA PHE A 16 -9.99 -4.48 -9.80
C PHE A 16 -11.14 -4.83 -10.75
N GLU A 17 -11.24 -6.09 -11.19
CA GLU A 17 -12.32 -6.56 -12.05
C GLU A 17 -13.71 -6.32 -11.41
N CYS A 18 -13.79 -6.41 -10.08
CA CYS A 18 -15.01 -6.13 -9.33
C CYS A 18 -15.50 -4.67 -9.40
N ILE A 19 -14.65 -3.70 -9.80
CA ILE A 19 -15.05 -2.29 -9.98
C ILE A 19 -15.87 -2.09 -11.26
N GLY A 20 -15.51 -2.80 -12.33
CA GLY A 20 -15.87 -2.41 -13.69
C GLY A 20 -15.17 -1.13 -14.16
N SER A 21 -15.33 -0.76 -15.43
CA SER A 21 -14.58 0.33 -16.08
C SER A 21 -15.00 1.76 -15.66
N ALA A 22 -16.05 1.91 -14.84
CA ALA A 22 -16.78 3.17 -14.73
C ALA A 22 -16.38 4.09 -13.56
N ASN A 23 -15.59 3.64 -12.59
CA ASN A 23 -15.12 4.51 -11.50
C ASN A 23 -13.75 4.04 -10.99
N LYS A 24 -12.69 4.51 -11.64
CA LYS A 24 -11.30 4.14 -11.33
C LYS A 24 -10.79 4.68 -9.99
N SER A 25 -11.55 5.55 -9.30
CA SER A 25 -11.15 6.07 -7.99
C SER A 25 -11.40 5.03 -6.89
N ILE A 26 -10.35 4.31 -6.55
CA ILE A 26 -10.39 3.41 -5.41
C ILE A 26 -10.51 4.22 -4.12
N SER A 27 -11.63 4.06 -3.42
CA SER A 27 -11.81 4.67 -2.10
C SER A 27 -11.25 3.75 -1.01
N LEU A 28 -10.37 4.31 -0.18
CA LEU A 28 -9.78 3.69 1.02
C LEU A 28 -10.81 3.12 2.00
N ILE A 29 -12.05 3.63 1.96
CA ILE A 29 -13.17 3.11 2.75
C ILE A 29 -13.33 1.60 2.53
N THR A 30 -12.95 1.05 1.37
CA THR A 30 -12.96 -0.40 1.10
C THR A 30 -12.30 -1.26 2.18
N PHE A 31 -11.14 -0.83 2.68
CA PHE A 31 -10.29 -1.67 3.54
C PHE A 31 -10.68 -1.58 5.02
N THR A 32 -11.60 -0.68 5.34
CA THR A 32 -12.04 -0.34 6.70
C THR A 32 -13.51 -0.73 6.87
N ARG A 33 -13.81 -2.04 6.99
CA ARG A 33 -15.15 -2.65 7.21
C ARG A 33 -16.34 -1.64 7.17
N PRO A 34 -16.78 -1.15 5.99
CA PRO A 34 -17.82 -0.12 5.92
C PRO A 34 -19.20 -0.73 6.07
N ARG A 35 -20.10 0.01 6.72
CA ARG A 35 -21.54 -0.25 6.63
C ARG A 35 -22.21 0.53 5.48
N HIS A 36 -21.64 1.67 5.03
CA HIS A 36 -22.17 2.51 3.94
C HIS A 36 -21.06 3.38 3.31
N PRO A 37 -21.17 3.86 2.05
CA PRO A 37 -22.26 3.67 1.07
C PRO A 37 -22.12 2.42 0.17
N VAL A 38 -23.23 2.03 -0.49
CA VAL A 38 -23.44 0.74 -1.21
C VAL A 38 -22.45 0.47 -2.35
N HIS A 39 -21.93 1.50 -3.03
CA HIS A 39 -20.91 1.31 -4.08
C HIS A 39 -19.54 0.88 -3.53
N ILE A 40 -19.28 1.11 -2.23
CA ILE A 40 -18.08 0.65 -1.52
C ILE A 40 -18.30 -0.75 -0.93
N ALA A 41 -19.56 -1.21 -0.83
CA ALA A 41 -19.90 -2.49 -0.25
C ALA A 41 -19.37 -3.69 -1.06
N ARG A 42 -19.29 -3.59 -2.40
CA ARG A 42 -18.76 -4.69 -3.24
C ARG A 42 -17.28 -4.92 -3.00
N TRP A 43 -16.51 -3.84 -2.93
CA TRP A 43 -15.09 -3.85 -2.64
C TRP A 43 -14.81 -4.37 -1.22
N ALA A 44 -15.55 -3.86 -0.24
CA ALA A 44 -15.45 -4.34 1.14
C ALA A 44 -15.87 -5.82 1.28
N GLN A 45 -16.88 -6.28 0.55
CA GLN A 45 -17.30 -7.69 0.53
C GLN A 45 -16.26 -8.58 -0.13
N HIS A 46 -15.65 -8.14 -1.23
CA HIS A 46 -14.61 -8.90 -1.92
C HIS A 46 -13.34 -8.99 -1.08
N PHE A 47 -12.89 -7.85 -0.56
CA PHE A 47 -11.78 -7.80 0.39
C PHE A 47 -12.06 -8.65 1.65
N ALA A 48 -13.30 -8.64 2.16
CA ALA A 48 -13.69 -9.48 3.30
C ALA A 48 -13.58 -10.98 3.01
N ARG A 49 -13.63 -11.41 1.74
CA ARG A 49 -13.46 -12.82 1.33
C ARG A 49 -12.01 -13.22 1.12
N LEU A 50 -11.07 -12.28 0.99
CA LEU A 50 -9.66 -12.62 0.83
C LEU A 50 -9.16 -13.41 2.06
N PRO A 51 -8.47 -14.55 1.88
CA PRO A 51 -7.95 -15.33 2.99
C PRO A 51 -6.82 -14.58 3.73
N HIS A 52 -5.95 -13.89 2.98
CA HIS A 52 -4.73 -13.26 3.49
C HIS A 52 -4.83 -11.72 3.52
N LYS A 53 -5.86 -11.19 4.19
CA LYS A 53 -6.15 -9.73 4.22
C LYS A 53 -4.98 -8.88 4.69
N LYS A 54 -4.24 -9.35 5.70
CA LYS A 54 -3.12 -8.60 6.26
C LYS A 54 -1.95 -8.53 5.27
N ASP A 55 -1.58 -9.68 4.70
CA ASP A 55 -0.53 -9.79 3.69
C ASP A 55 -0.88 -8.93 2.46
N PHE A 56 -2.15 -8.95 2.05
CA PHE A 56 -2.67 -8.07 1.00
C PHE A 56 -2.46 -6.59 1.32
N LEU A 57 -2.83 -6.14 2.52
CA LEU A 57 -2.70 -4.74 2.91
C LEU A 57 -1.24 -4.30 3.04
N TYR A 58 -0.34 -5.15 3.52
CA TYR A 58 1.09 -4.85 3.53
C TYR A 58 1.66 -4.78 2.12
N CYS A 59 1.35 -5.74 1.24
CA CYS A 59 1.79 -5.69 -0.14
C CYS A 59 1.24 -4.45 -0.87
N LEU A 60 -0.03 -4.10 -0.63
CA LEU A 60 -0.65 -2.92 -1.20
C LEU A 60 -0.01 -1.62 -0.66
N PHE A 61 0.32 -1.57 0.63
CA PHE A 61 1.05 -0.44 1.22
C PHE A 61 2.37 -0.19 0.51
N PHE A 62 3.22 -1.21 0.36
CA PHE A 62 4.55 -1.06 -0.26
C PHE A 62 4.46 -0.72 -1.74
N THR A 63 3.53 -1.33 -2.48
CA THR A 63 3.35 -1.05 -3.92
C THR A 63 2.83 0.37 -4.18
N VAL A 64 1.88 0.87 -3.37
CA VAL A 64 1.43 2.27 -3.48
C VAL A 64 2.54 3.24 -3.08
N LEU A 65 3.30 2.94 -2.02
CA LEU A 65 4.41 3.79 -1.59
C LEU A 65 5.50 3.89 -2.67
N PHE A 66 5.80 2.77 -3.30
CA PHE A 66 6.75 2.69 -4.41
C PHE A 66 6.30 3.50 -5.63
N ASP A 67 5.05 3.35 -6.03
CA ASP A 67 4.44 4.13 -7.11
C ASP A 67 4.51 5.65 -6.84
N GLN A 68 4.15 6.08 -5.62
CA GLN A 68 4.25 7.50 -5.22
C GLN A 68 5.68 8.02 -5.29
N THR A 69 6.64 7.17 -4.94
CA THR A 69 8.06 7.51 -4.94
C THR A 69 8.56 7.69 -6.37
N LEU A 70 8.24 6.74 -7.27
CA LEU A 70 8.57 6.83 -8.69
C LEU A 70 7.95 8.06 -9.35
N HIS A 71 6.70 8.36 -9.02
CA HIS A 71 6.02 9.55 -9.49
C HIS A 71 6.71 10.83 -9.00
N SER A 72 7.01 10.90 -7.69
CA SER A 72 7.63 12.09 -7.07
C SER A 72 9.03 12.37 -7.59
N LEU A 73 9.77 11.32 -7.95
CA LEU A 73 11.11 11.41 -8.54
C LEU A 73 11.09 11.60 -10.06
N GLY A 74 9.91 11.59 -10.70
CA GLY A 74 9.77 11.82 -12.14
C GLY A 74 10.16 10.64 -13.03
N PHE A 75 10.34 9.45 -12.48
CA PHE A 75 10.69 8.24 -13.25
C PHE A 75 9.48 7.62 -13.96
N LEU A 76 8.27 7.91 -13.49
CA LEU A 76 7.04 7.26 -13.94
C LEU A 76 6.82 7.37 -15.47
N ALA A 77 6.98 8.57 -16.04
CA ALA A 77 6.76 8.80 -17.47
C ALA A 77 7.73 8.01 -18.37
N ASN A 78 8.98 7.81 -17.91
CA ASN A 78 9.96 7.02 -18.65
C ASN A 78 9.62 5.52 -18.58
N LEU A 79 9.22 5.04 -17.40
CA LEU A 79 8.82 3.64 -17.18
C LEU A 79 7.53 3.28 -17.94
N GLU A 80 6.58 4.21 -18.05
CA GLU A 80 5.38 4.05 -18.88
C GLU A 80 5.72 3.90 -20.36
N ARG A 81 6.58 4.77 -20.88
CA ARG A 81 7.04 4.73 -22.28
C ARG A 81 7.73 3.40 -22.59
N ASP A 82 8.48 2.88 -21.64
CA ASP A 82 9.29 1.67 -21.81
C ASP A 82 8.49 0.38 -21.51
N GLY A 83 7.17 0.47 -21.27
CA GLY A 83 6.28 -0.68 -21.06
C GLY A 83 6.45 -1.39 -19.70
N VAL A 84 7.29 -0.84 -18.81
CA VAL A 84 7.63 -1.42 -17.50
C VAL A 84 6.41 -1.43 -16.57
N LEU A 85 5.52 -0.45 -16.72
CA LEU A 85 4.28 -0.33 -15.94
C LEU A 85 3.14 -1.21 -16.48
N GLU A 86 3.41 -2.23 -17.29
CA GLU A 86 2.40 -3.23 -17.65
C GLU A 86 2.16 -4.25 -16.53
N ASN A 87 3.16 -4.47 -15.66
CA ASN A 87 3.12 -5.42 -14.56
C ASN A 87 2.18 -4.91 -13.43
N PRO A 88 1.07 -5.59 -13.10
CA PRO A 88 0.13 -5.20 -12.04
C PRO A 88 0.75 -4.96 -10.64
N LYS A 89 1.89 -5.59 -10.31
CA LYS A 89 2.63 -5.37 -9.05
C LYS A 89 3.44 -4.06 -9.03
N LEU A 90 3.78 -3.55 -10.21
CA LEU A 90 4.50 -2.29 -10.45
C LEU A 90 3.58 -1.22 -11.06
N LYS A 91 2.40 -1.62 -11.53
CA LYS A 91 1.38 -0.74 -12.08
C LYS A 91 1.01 0.22 -11.01
N GLY A 92 1.23 1.49 -11.35
CA GLY A 92 0.72 2.58 -10.57
C GLY A 92 -0.78 2.46 -10.38
N LEU A 93 -1.14 1.99 -9.20
CA LEU A 93 -2.44 2.21 -8.58
C LEU A 93 -2.81 3.70 -8.61
N LEU A 94 -1.85 4.61 -8.78
CA LEU A 94 -2.06 6.04 -8.91
C LEU A 94 -1.90 6.50 -10.37
N ALA A 95 -0.92 5.98 -11.12
CA ALA A 95 -0.74 6.30 -12.55
C ALA A 95 -1.98 5.94 -13.40
N SER A 96 -2.58 4.77 -13.13
CA SER A 96 -3.68 4.25 -13.94
C SER A 96 -5.08 4.58 -13.41
N ALA A 97 -5.21 5.00 -12.14
CA ALA A 97 -6.50 5.02 -11.46
C ALA A 97 -7.01 6.40 -11.02
N ASN A 98 -6.25 7.49 -11.11
CA ASN A 98 -6.60 8.77 -10.44
C ASN A 98 -6.95 8.57 -8.95
N SER A 99 -6.48 7.48 -8.33
CA SER A 99 -6.88 7.14 -6.96
C SER A 99 -5.96 7.90 -6.02
N HIS A 100 -6.52 8.66 -5.08
CA HIS A 100 -5.72 9.33 -4.03
C HIS A 100 -5.47 8.36 -2.87
N MET A 101 -4.99 7.16 -3.18
CA MET A 101 -4.76 6.15 -2.15
C MET A 101 -3.53 6.52 -1.32
N SER A 102 -3.76 6.79 -0.04
CA SER A 102 -2.69 7.04 0.92
C SER A 102 -2.11 5.71 1.42
N PRO A 103 -0.80 5.42 1.21
CA PRO A 103 -0.13 4.26 1.79
C PRO A 103 -0.39 4.19 3.30
N PHE A 104 -0.45 5.34 3.96
CA PHE A 104 -0.62 5.43 5.39
C PHE A 104 -1.97 4.93 5.88
N ASN A 105 -3.02 5.20 5.10
CA ASN A 105 -4.34 4.66 5.41
C ASN A 105 -4.40 3.15 5.18
N LEU A 106 -3.57 2.58 4.29
CA LEU A 106 -3.45 1.12 4.12
C LEU A 106 -2.70 0.48 5.29
N LEU A 107 -1.56 1.05 5.69
CA LEU A 107 -0.80 0.58 6.84
C LEU A 107 -1.65 0.64 8.11
N LEU A 108 -2.43 1.71 8.27
CA LEU A 108 -3.34 1.82 9.39
C LEU A 108 -4.54 0.87 9.27
N ALA A 109 -5.12 0.67 8.09
CA ALA A 109 -6.18 -0.31 7.88
C ALA A 109 -5.70 -1.74 8.22
N SER A 110 -4.42 -2.04 8.00
CA SER A 110 -3.84 -3.33 8.43
C SER A 110 -3.97 -3.54 9.94
N THR A 111 -3.92 -2.46 10.73
CA THR A 111 -4.08 -2.48 12.19
C THR A 111 -5.51 -2.77 12.66
N LEU A 112 -6.48 -2.87 11.76
CA LEU A 112 -7.86 -3.25 12.09
C LEU A 112 -8.11 -4.76 12.05
N TRP A 113 -7.15 -5.53 11.54
CA TRP A 113 -7.27 -6.98 11.30
C TRP A 113 -6.33 -7.80 12.19
N LEU A 114 -5.99 -7.28 13.37
CA LEU A 114 -4.87 -7.70 14.22
C LEU A 114 -5.14 -8.85 15.22
N GLN A 115 -4.06 -9.57 15.53
CA GLN A 115 -3.83 -10.35 16.75
C GLN A 115 -2.42 -10.01 17.26
N GLU A 116 -2.34 -9.29 18.38
CA GLU A 116 -1.23 -8.38 18.77
C GLU A 116 0.19 -8.97 18.95
N SER A 117 0.39 -10.29 18.96
CA SER A 117 1.61 -10.86 19.56
C SER A 117 2.83 -11.07 18.64
N GLN A 118 2.70 -10.95 17.30
CA GLN A 118 3.83 -11.22 16.37
C GLN A 118 3.99 -10.21 15.22
N GLU A 119 3.37 -9.04 15.32
CA GLU A 119 3.11 -8.17 14.16
C GLU A 119 4.32 -7.34 13.72
N GLU A 120 5.13 -6.83 14.65
CA GLU A 120 6.34 -6.08 14.33
C GLU A 120 7.37 -6.97 13.60
N ALA A 121 7.54 -8.22 14.07
CA ALA A 121 8.44 -9.17 13.45
C ALA A 121 7.97 -9.54 12.02
N GLU A 122 6.67 -9.62 11.80
CA GLU A 122 6.11 -9.90 10.48
C GLU A 122 6.22 -8.70 9.54
N PHE A 123 5.89 -7.50 10.02
CA PHE A 123 6.05 -6.29 9.24
C PHE A 123 7.52 -6.03 8.90
N ARG A 124 8.46 -6.29 9.81
CA ARG A 124 9.90 -6.22 9.54
C ARG A 124 10.30 -7.15 8.39
N LYS A 125 9.74 -8.37 8.32
CA LYS A 125 9.98 -9.27 7.17
C LYS A 125 9.49 -8.66 5.85
N TYR A 126 8.35 -7.96 5.87
CA TYR A 126 7.87 -7.22 4.71
C TYR A 126 8.78 -6.04 4.35
N CYS A 127 9.24 -5.25 5.32
CA CYS A 127 10.21 -4.18 5.08
C CYS A 127 11.49 -4.72 4.43
N SER A 128 12.08 -5.78 4.97
CA SER A 128 13.30 -6.38 4.41
C SER A 128 13.07 -6.94 3.01
N PHE A 129 11.95 -7.65 2.80
CA PHE A 129 11.59 -8.19 1.49
C PHE A 129 11.46 -7.09 0.44
N PHE A 130 10.66 -6.06 0.73
CA PHE A 130 10.41 -4.98 -0.22
C PHE A 130 11.65 -4.12 -0.44
N SER A 131 12.51 -3.92 0.57
CA SER A 131 13.82 -3.27 0.40
C SER A 131 14.64 -3.98 -0.69
N SER A 132 14.76 -5.31 -0.61
CA SER A 132 15.49 -6.09 -1.62
C SER A 132 14.81 -6.09 -2.99
N GLU A 133 13.47 -6.18 -3.04
CA GLU A 133 12.73 -6.09 -4.30
C GLU A 133 12.91 -4.73 -4.97
N PHE A 134 12.96 -3.65 -4.18
CA PHE A 134 13.18 -2.29 -4.69
C PHE A 134 14.61 -2.06 -5.14
N GLU A 135 15.61 -2.56 -4.41
CA GLU A 135 17.00 -2.55 -4.86
C GLU A 135 17.13 -3.23 -6.22
N ARG A 136 16.57 -4.43 -6.36
CA ARG A 136 16.56 -5.17 -7.63
C ARG A 136 15.90 -4.37 -8.76
N PHE A 137 14.74 -3.76 -8.49
CA PHE A 137 14.07 -2.91 -9.48
C PHE A 137 14.94 -1.69 -9.86
N CYS A 138 15.54 -1.04 -8.88
CA CYS A 138 16.40 0.11 -9.10
C CYS A 138 17.62 -0.24 -9.97
N GLU A 139 18.23 -1.39 -9.72
CA GLU A 139 19.31 -1.93 -10.54
C GLU A 139 18.85 -2.22 -11.98
N GLU A 140 17.69 -2.86 -12.14
CA GLU A 140 17.13 -3.22 -13.45
C GLU A 140 16.82 -2.00 -14.32
N TYR A 141 16.34 -0.91 -13.71
CA TYR A 141 15.90 0.30 -14.42
C TYR A 141 16.82 1.50 -14.24
N LEU A 142 18.03 1.29 -13.69
CA LEU A 142 19.05 2.33 -13.47
C LEU A 142 18.54 3.53 -12.66
N ILE A 143 17.68 3.26 -11.68
CA ILE A 143 17.16 4.26 -10.74
C ILE A 143 18.07 4.28 -9.51
N PRO A 144 18.47 5.46 -8.99
CA PRO A 144 19.24 5.52 -7.74
C PRO A 144 18.40 5.00 -6.56
N SER A 145 18.75 3.83 -6.02
CA SER A 145 18.03 3.20 -4.90
C SER A 145 18.01 4.08 -3.66
N ARG A 146 19.08 4.86 -3.43
CA ARG A 146 19.14 5.85 -2.35
C ARG A 146 18.05 6.90 -2.45
N ASP A 147 17.84 7.47 -3.64
CA ASP A 147 16.84 8.53 -3.84
C ASP A 147 15.42 7.98 -3.63
N MET A 148 15.21 6.72 -4.06
CA MET A 148 13.98 5.98 -3.81
C MET A 148 13.73 5.80 -2.31
N PHE A 149 14.70 5.27 -1.56
CA PHE A 149 14.55 5.06 -0.12
C PHE A 149 14.36 6.37 0.65
N GLU A 150 15.16 7.41 0.35
CA GLU A 150 14.98 8.73 0.96
C GLU A 150 13.60 9.32 0.67
N SER A 151 13.11 9.17 -0.57
CA SER A 151 11.79 9.67 -0.96
C SER A 151 10.65 8.86 -0.32
N MET A 152 10.79 7.53 -0.19
CA MET A 152 9.85 6.71 0.58
C MET A 152 9.79 7.16 2.04
N GLY A 153 10.95 7.37 2.68
CA GLY A 153 11.05 7.86 4.06
C GLY A 153 10.42 9.24 4.28
N ARG A 154 10.54 10.15 3.29
CA ARG A 154 9.89 11.48 3.31
C ARG A 154 8.40 11.42 3.00
N GLY A 155 7.96 10.44 2.22
CA GLY A 155 6.56 10.22 1.91
C GLY A 155 5.72 9.90 3.14
N VAL A 156 6.34 9.37 4.20
CA VAL A 156 5.67 8.92 5.43
C VAL A 156 5.44 10.06 6.44
N PRO A 157 4.19 10.51 6.66
CA PRO A 157 3.88 11.46 7.71
C PRO A 157 4.08 10.82 9.09
N ASP A 158 4.47 11.65 10.06
CA ASP A 158 4.52 11.23 11.45
C ASP A 158 3.13 10.84 12.00
N ALA A 159 3.13 10.17 13.14
CA ALA A 159 1.90 9.69 13.78
C ALA A 159 0.91 10.84 14.10
N ASP A 160 1.42 12.04 14.41
CA ASP A 160 0.60 13.19 14.80
C ASP A 160 -0.09 13.86 13.60
N GLN A 161 0.60 13.97 12.46
CA GLN A 161 0.04 14.47 11.20
C GLN A 161 -1.09 13.57 10.70
N MET A 162 -0.96 12.26 10.89
CA MET A 162 -1.99 11.29 10.52
C MET A 162 -3.25 11.35 11.38
N LEU A 163 -3.10 11.45 12.71
CA LEU A 163 -4.23 11.56 13.64
C LEU A 163 -5.09 12.80 13.39
N ARG A 164 -4.51 13.81 12.73
CA ARG A 164 -5.20 15.04 12.32
C ARG A 164 -5.89 14.92 10.96
N SER A 165 -5.71 13.83 10.24
CA SER A 165 -6.34 13.66 8.92
C SER A 165 -7.87 13.52 9.03
N VAL A 166 -8.57 14.17 8.09
CA VAL A 166 -10.04 14.34 8.05
C VAL A 166 -10.80 13.01 8.08
N PHE A 167 -10.15 11.92 7.67
CA PHE A 167 -10.74 10.59 7.55
C PHE A 167 -11.19 9.98 8.90
N PHE A 168 -10.60 10.38 10.03
CA PHE A 168 -10.85 9.74 11.33
C PHE A 168 -12.02 10.30 12.14
N ARG A 169 -12.75 11.29 11.62
CA ARG A 169 -13.92 11.83 12.32
C ARG A 169 -15.16 10.91 12.28
N MET A 170 -15.10 9.72 11.66
CA MET A 170 -16.27 8.88 11.36
C MET A 170 -16.30 7.44 11.95
N ASN A 171 -15.81 7.22 13.19
CA ASN A 171 -16.02 5.99 14.00
C ASN A 171 -15.07 4.79 13.82
N TYR A 172 -13.79 5.00 13.50
CA TYR A 172 -12.78 3.93 13.55
C TYR A 172 -11.63 4.34 14.46
N VAL A 173 -11.39 3.58 15.53
CA VAL A 173 -10.25 3.79 16.43
C VAL A 173 -9.19 2.74 16.09
N PRO A 174 -8.20 3.06 15.25
CA PRO A 174 -7.07 2.17 14.99
C PRO A 174 -6.22 1.98 16.24
N ASN A 175 -5.45 0.88 16.29
CA ASN A 175 -4.46 0.69 17.35
C ASN A 175 -3.24 1.58 17.08
N THR A 176 -3.29 2.81 17.61
CA THR A 176 -2.25 3.83 17.42
C THR A 176 -0.89 3.39 17.97
N LEU A 177 -0.87 2.54 19.00
CA LEU A 177 0.38 1.98 19.56
C LEU A 177 1.03 0.98 18.59
N VAL A 178 0.24 0.12 17.95
CA VAL A 178 0.77 -0.79 16.92
C VAL A 178 1.25 0.02 15.72
N TYR A 179 0.44 0.97 15.24
CA TYR A 179 0.82 1.82 14.11
C TYR A 179 2.14 2.57 14.34
N SER A 180 2.31 3.23 15.49
CA SER A 180 3.54 3.95 15.82
C SER A 180 4.77 3.04 15.87
N ARG A 181 4.60 1.79 16.32
CA ARG A 181 5.68 0.79 16.32
C ARG A 181 6.02 0.33 14.90
N LEU A 182 5.03 0.03 14.05
CA LEU A 182 5.26 -0.28 12.64
C LEU A 182 5.92 0.88 11.89
N LEU A 183 5.54 2.13 12.17
CA LEU A 183 6.20 3.30 11.61
C LEU A 183 7.66 3.44 12.04
N THR A 184 7.97 3.12 13.29
CA THR A 184 9.34 3.13 13.79
C THR A 184 10.17 2.09 13.04
N GLU A 185 9.62 0.90 12.85
CA GLU A 185 10.27 -0.18 12.08
C GLU A 185 10.49 0.20 10.61
N PHE A 186 9.52 0.84 9.98
CA PHE A 186 9.66 1.34 8.63
C PHE A 186 10.80 2.38 8.55
N ASN A 187 10.79 3.38 9.42
CA ASN A 187 11.82 4.43 9.42
C ASN A 187 13.22 3.89 9.72
N GLY A 188 13.35 2.83 10.53
CA GLY A 188 14.64 2.20 10.80
C GLY A 188 15.21 1.41 9.63
N GLN A 189 14.36 0.94 8.70
CA GLN A 189 14.79 0.17 7.53
C GLN A 189 15.05 1.05 6.30
N PHE A 190 14.31 2.17 6.16
CA PHE A 190 14.28 2.98 4.93
C PHE A 190 14.86 4.41 5.10
N ARG A 191 15.60 4.69 6.19
CA ARG A 191 16.42 5.90 6.38
C ARG A 191 17.88 5.54 6.53
#